data_AF-A0A920NWW5-F1
#
_entry.id   AF-A0A920NWW5-F1
#
_cell.length_a   1.000
_cell.length_b   1.000
_cell.length_c   1.000
_cell.angle_alpha   90.00
_cell.angle_beta   90.00
_cell.angle_gamma   90.00
#
_symmetry.space_group_name_H-M   'P 1'
#
loop_
_entity.id
_entity.type
_entity.pdbx_description
1 polymer ?
#
loop_
_entity_poly.entity_id
_entity_poly.type
_entity_poly.pdbx_seq_one_letter_code
_entity_poly.pdbx_strand_id
1 'polypeptide(L)' 'MKLLFLILISLFIQGCDQPANEIKEANLHKHIKILASDEFEGRSPGSQGGEKTKLYLKNEFQKMGLPPNKR' A
#
# COMPACT_ATOMS: atom_id res chain seq x y z
N MET A 1 10.70 41.16 -18.92
CA MET A 1 10.11 39.97 -19.59
C MET A 1 10.94 38.70 -19.39
N LYS A 2 12.25 38.70 -19.70
CA LYS A 2 13.15 37.53 -19.48
C LYS A 2 13.20 37.04 -18.03
N LEU A 3 13.21 37.96 -17.05
CA LEU A 3 13.22 37.63 -15.62
C LEU A 3 11.90 36.99 -15.15
N LEU A 4 10.77 37.45 -15.69
CA LEU A 4 9.44 36.87 -15.39
C LEU A 4 9.31 35.44 -15.94
N PHE A 5 9.88 35.22 -17.13
CA PHE A 5 9.92 33.91 -17.79
C PHE A 5 10.79 32.90 -17.03
N LEU A 6 11.91 33.35 -16.45
CA LEU A 6 12.79 32.52 -15.61
C LEU A 6 12.13 32.12 -14.28
N ILE A 7 11.34 33.02 -13.68
CA ILE A 7 10.56 32.71 -12.45
C ILE A 7 9.48 31.68 -12.75
N LEU A 8 8.77 31.82 -13.89
CA LEU A 8 7.73 30.88 -14.29
C LEU A 8 8.29 29.47 -14.52
N ILE A 9 9.46 29.35 -15.15
CA ILE A 9 10.16 28.08 -15.38
C ILE A 9 10.61 27.44 -14.06
N SER A 10 11.10 28.23 -13.11
CA SER A 10 11.54 27.72 -11.80
C SER A 10 10.39 27.12 -10.98
N LEU A 11 9.19 27.72 -11.04
CA LEU A 11 7.99 27.17 -10.39
C LEU A 11 7.58 25.80 -10.96
N PHE A 12 7.81 25.56 -12.26
CA PHE A 12 7.49 24.28 -12.89
C PHE A 12 8.43 23.14 -12.46
N ILE A 13 9.64 23.43 -11.99
CA ILE A 13 10.67 22.43 -11.67
C ILE A 13 10.58 21.93 -10.21
N GLN A 14 9.83 22.60 -9.34
CA GLN A 14 9.67 22.18 -7.93
C GLN A 14 8.69 21.00 -7.73
N GLY A 15 8.13 20.46 -8.81
CA GLY A 15 7.16 19.37 -8.76
C GLY A 15 7.78 17.99 -8.89
N CYS A 16 8.47 17.50 -7.86
CA CYS A 16 8.46 16.09 -7.42
C CYS A 16 9.55 15.85 -6.38
N ASP A 17 9.22 16.08 -5.11
CA ASP A 17 9.83 15.35 -4.00
C ASP A 17 8.75 14.42 -3.45
N GLN A 18 8.48 13.34 -4.20
CA GLN A 18 7.65 12.27 -3.68
C GLN A 18 8.57 11.46 -2.77
N PRO A 19 8.32 11.38 -1.44
CA PRO A 19 9.04 10.42 -0.60
C PRO A 19 8.71 9.03 -1.14
N ALA A 20 9.60 8.52 -1.97
CA ALA A 20 9.46 7.24 -2.63
C ALA A 20 9.59 6.16 -1.54
N ASN A 21 8.51 5.41 -1.32
CA ASN A 21 8.53 4.13 -0.60
C ASN A 21 9.07 4.16 0.84
N GLU A 22 8.53 5.04 1.69
CA GLU A 22 8.76 4.90 3.12
C GLU A 22 7.95 3.70 3.67
N ILE A 23 8.65 2.68 4.18
CA ILE A 23 8.02 1.59 4.92
C ILE A 23 7.67 2.12 6.32
N LYS A 24 6.37 2.32 6.57
CA LYS A 24 5.88 2.71 7.90
C LYS A 24 5.71 1.48 8.78
N GLU A 25 6.49 1.40 9.85
CA GLU A 25 6.42 0.33 10.86
C GLU A 25 4.97 0.10 11.35
N ALA A 26 4.22 1.17 11.62
CA ALA A 26 2.83 1.08 12.07
C ALA A 26 1.91 0.28 11.13
N ASN A 27 2.14 0.37 9.80
CA ASN A 27 1.37 -0.39 8.83
C ASN A 27 1.67 -1.90 8.95
N LEU A 28 2.95 -2.26 9.12
CA LEU A 28 3.36 -3.64 9.31
C LEU A 28 2.71 -4.26 10.56
N HIS A 29 2.80 -3.57 11.70
CA HIS A 29 2.19 -4.03 12.96
C HIS A 29 0.68 -4.19 12.85
N LYS A 30 -0.02 -3.27 12.16
CA LYS A 30 -1.46 -3.37 11.92
C LYS A 30 -1.83 -4.68 11.21
N HIS A 31 -1.14 -5.01 10.12
CA HIS A 31 -1.43 -6.22 9.35
C HIS A 31 -1.06 -7.49 10.12
N ILE A 32 0.10 -7.51 10.79
CA ILE A 32 0.53 -8.64 11.62
C ILE A 32 -0.49 -8.91 12.73
N LYS A 33 -0.92 -7.88 13.45
CA LYS A 33 -1.88 -8.02 14.55
C LYS A 33 -3.19 -8.68 14.11
N ILE A 34 -3.69 -8.33 12.93
CA ILE A 34 -4.92 -8.92 12.38
C ILE A 34 -4.67 -10.36 11.95
N LEU A 35 -3.64 -10.61 11.15
CA LEU A 35 -3.34 -11.94 10.59
C LEU A 35 -2.89 -12.97 11.63
N ALA A 36 -2.38 -12.52 12.78
CA ALA A 36 -1.97 -13.36 13.90
C ALA A 36 -3.03 -13.45 15.01
N SER A 37 -4.21 -12.86 14.81
CA SER A 37 -5.30 -12.92 15.78
C SER A 37 -5.96 -14.30 15.83
N ASP A 38 -6.62 -14.59 16.95
CA ASP A 38 -7.37 -15.84 17.15
C ASP A 38 -8.47 -16.03 16.10
N GLU A 39 -9.03 -14.95 15.54
CA GLU A 39 -10.02 -15.00 14.45
C GLU A 39 -9.48 -15.74 13.21
N PHE A 40 -8.17 -15.71 12.98
CA PHE A 40 -7.57 -16.37 11.83
C PHE A 40 -7.25 -17.83 12.12
N GLU A 41 -7.17 -18.30 13.38
CA GLU A 41 -7.06 -19.73 13.74
C GLU A 41 -5.87 -20.49 13.06
N GLY A 42 -4.92 -19.78 12.43
CA GLY A 42 -3.87 -20.34 11.58
C GLY A 42 -4.01 -20.00 10.09
N ARG A 43 -3.10 -20.49 9.24
CA ARG A 43 -3.08 -20.14 7.81
C ARG A 43 -2.56 -21.25 6.89
N SER A 44 -2.73 -22.50 7.32
CA SER A 44 -2.38 -23.66 6.50
C SER A 44 -3.25 -23.72 5.24
N PRO A 45 -2.75 -24.24 4.10
CA PRO A 45 -3.55 -24.42 2.89
C PRO A 45 -4.84 -25.21 3.16
N GLY A 46 -5.97 -24.73 2.62
CA GLY A 46 -7.29 -25.36 2.77
C GLY A 46 -7.96 -25.20 4.14
N SER A 47 -7.32 -24.53 5.11
CA SER A 47 -7.93 -24.22 6.40
C SER A 47 -8.89 -23.02 6.31
N GLN A 48 -9.83 -22.90 7.26
CA GLN A 48 -10.70 -21.72 7.37
C GLN A 48 -9.88 -20.43 7.54
N GLY A 49 -8.84 -20.47 8.36
CA GLY A 49 -7.89 -19.38 8.53
C GLY A 49 -7.12 -18.98 7.27
N GLY A 50 -6.77 -19.96 6.44
CA GLY A 50 -6.21 -19.75 5.11
C GLY A 50 -7.17 -19.02 4.18
N GLU A 51 -8.46 -19.39 4.17
CA GLU A 51 -9.49 -18.70 3.39
C GLU A 51 -9.69 -17.25 3.86
N LYS A 52 -9.77 -17.02 5.18
CA LYS A 52 -9.83 -15.67 5.78
C LYS A 52 -8.61 -14.82 5.37
N THR A 53 -7.42 -15.42 5.42
CA THR A 53 -6.15 -14.77 5.00
C THR A 53 -6.19 -14.34 3.53
N LYS A 54 -6.65 -15.21 2.61
CA LYS A 54 -6.77 -14.86 1.20
C LYS A 54 -7.72 -13.69 0.96
N LEU A 55 -8.87 -13.70 1.62
CA LEU A 55 -9.85 -12.61 1.50
C LEU A 55 -9.30 -11.29 2.05
N TYR A 56 -8.63 -11.34 3.21
CA TYR A 56 -7.99 -10.17 3.81
C TYR A 56 -6.98 -9.53 2.85
N LEU A 57 -6.03 -10.32 2.32
CA LEU A 57 -5.00 -9.83 1.41
C LEU A 57 -5.59 -9.26 0.11
N LYS A 58 -6.59 -9.95 -0.46
CA LYS A 58 -7.32 -9.45 -1.64
C LYS A 58 -7.91 -8.06 -1.37
N ASN A 59 -8.59 -7.89 -0.24
CA ASN A 59 -9.23 -6.62 0.10
C ASN A 59 -8.21 -5.51 0.38
N GLU A 60 -7.10 -5.80 1.06
CA GLU A 60 -6.03 -4.81 1.29
C GLU A 60 -5.36 -4.37 -0.02
N PHE A 61 -5.10 -5.30 -0.96
CA PHE A 61 -4.58 -4.94 -2.27
C PHE A 61 -5.57 -4.09 -3.08
N GLN A 62 -6.87 -4.41 -3.04
CA GLN A 62 -7.89 -3.59 -3.68
C GLN A 62 -7.95 -2.17 -3.10
N LYS A 63 -7.83 -2.01 -1.78
CA LYS A 63 -7.76 -0.68 -1.13
C LYS A 63 -6.53 0.11 -1.57
N MET A 64 -5.44 -0.56 -1.92
CA MET A 64 -4.23 0.07 -2.48
C MET A 64 -4.36 0.37 -3.98
N GLY A 65 -5.50 0.09 -4.61
CA GLY A 65 -5.72 0.30 -6.04
C GLY A 65 -5.02 -0.73 -6.93
N LEU A 66 -4.53 -1.83 -6.35
CA LEU A 66 -3.88 -2.88 -7.14
C LEU A 66 -4.92 -3.71 -7.88
N PRO A 67 -4.76 -3.93 -9.19
CA PRO A 67 -5.69 -4.75 -9.96
C PRO A 67 -5.60 -6.22 -9.52
N PRO A 68 -6.72 -6.97 -9.53
CA PRO A 68 -6.67 -8.39 -9.27
C PRO A 68 -5.80 -9.09 -10.33
N ASN A 69 -4.96 -10.04 -9.89
CA ASN A 69 -4.24 -10.91 -10.80
C ASN A 69 -5.26 -11.78 -11.57
N LYS A 70 -5.09 -11.91 -12.89
CA LYS A 70 -6.04 -12.60 -13.79
C LYS A 70 -5.68 -14.07 -14.08
N ARG A 71 -4.77 -14.66 -13.30
CA ARG A 71 -4.35 -16.06 -13.49
C ARG A 71 -5.25 -17.02 -12.71
#